data_AF-A0A352VH33-F1
#
_entry.id   AF-A0A352VH33-F1
#
_cell.length_a   1.000
_cell.length_b   1.000
_cell.length_c   1.000
_cell.angle_alpha   90.00
_cell.angle_beta   90.00
_cell.angle_gamma   90.00
#
_symmetry.space_group_name_H-M   'P 1'
#
loop_
_entity.id
_entity.type
_entity.pdbx_description
1 polymer ?
#
loop_
_entity_poly.entity_id
_entity_poly.type
_entity_poly.pdbx_seq_one_letter_code
_entity_poly.pdbx_strand_id
1 'polypeptide(L)'
;MPLLNLSVRGIDSLVQIARESPALARLRIEWAPLTSNLAHMAAWIVFFGAMTAMGKTDGKHTGDSLPFWEQACAHDRANACSRLIQLETTYCGDNSAWACNELGVHFRRGVAVAPDSELARGYLARACEIRFQAACVNLLDPDGLNRSDPRPLDLRLLLREAGQNLMEMSEPGLYARACHHDWAFACSR
;
A
#
# COMPACT_ATOMS: atom_id res chain seq x y z
N MET A 1 6.95 -14.30 0.42
CA MET A 1 5.90 -15.13 1.05
C MET A 1 5.46 -14.43 2.31
N PRO A 2 4.16 -14.13 2.52
CA PRO A 2 3.71 -13.51 3.77
C PRO A 2 4.13 -14.39 4.94
N LEU A 3 4.80 -13.82 5.95
CA LEU A 3 5.26 -14.56 7.14
C LEU A 3 4.12 -15.35 7.81
N LEU A 4 2.89 -14.84 7.69
CA LEU A 4 1.65 -15.48 8.12
C LEU A 4 1.38 -16.86 7.51
N ASN A 5 1.74 -17.09 6.25
CA ASN A 5 1.55 -18.41 5.62
C ASN A 5 2.54 -19.46 6.18
N LEU A 6 3.69 -19.01 6.68
CA LEU A 6 4.68 -19.90 7.31
C LEU A 6 4.30 -20.20 8.77
N SER A 7 3.65 -19.27 9.47
CA SER A 7 3.18 -19.49 10.84
C SER A 7 2.07 -20.52 10.94
N VAL A 8 1.25 -20.72 9.89
CA VAL A 8 0.19 -21.76 9.88
C VAL A 8 0.77 -23.14 10.18
N ARG A 9 1.81 -23.55 9.45
CA ARG A 9 2.45 -24.87 9.64
C ARG A 9 3.11 -24.99 11.02
N GLY A 10 3.67 -23.90 11.53
CA GLY A 10 4.33 -23.87 12.84
C GLY A 10 3.33 -23.98 14.00
N ILE A 11 2.22 -23.27 13.94
CA ILE A 11 1.16 -23.30 14.96
C ILE A 11 0.48 -24.66 14.97
N ASP A 12 0.17 -25.23 13.79
CA ASP A 12 -0.46 -26.55 13.70
C ASP A 12 0.43 -27.66 14.26
N SER A 13 1.74 -27.59 14.00
CA SER A 13 2.71 -28.53 14.58
C SER A 13 2.85 -28.37 16.09
N LEU A 14 2.85 -27.13 16.61
CA LEU A 14 2.88 -26.85 18.06
C LEU A 14 1.64 -27.38 18.78
N VAL A 15 0.46 -27.27 18.18
CA VAL A 15 -0.79 -27.81 18.75
C VAL A 15 -0.73 -29.33 18.88
N GLN A 16 -0.19 -30.02 17.87
CA GLN A 16 -0.01 -31.48 17.91
C GLN A 16 1.00 -31.89 18.99
N ILE A 17 2.17 -31.23 19.05
CA ILE A 17 3.21 -31.50 20.05
C ILE A 17 2.71 -31.24 21.48
N ALA A 18 1.96 -30.16 21.69
CA ALA A 18 1.40 -29.84 23.01
C ALA A 18 0.39 -30.89 23.48
N ARG A 19 -0.42 -31.45 22.56
CA ARG A 19 -1.41 -32.49 22.84
C ARG A 19 -0.79 -33.83 23.24
N GLU A 20 0.36 -34.16 22.67
CA GLU A 20 1.08 -35.41 22.94
C GLU A 20 1.98 -35.32 24.19
N SER A 21 2.12 -34.15 24.79
CA SER A 21 3.03 -33.94 25.92
C SER A 21 2.44 -34.45 27.25
N PRO A 22 3.13 -35.37 27.97
CA PRO A 22 2.63 -35.96 29.21
C PRO A 22 2.68 -35.01 30.41
N ALA A 23 3.37 -33.87 30.29
CA ALA A 23 3.42 -32.83 31.31
C ALA A 23 2.12 -32.01 31.37
N LEU A 24 1.50 -31.74 30.22
CA LEU A 24 0.20 -31.06 30.13
C LEU A 24 -0.95 -31.97 30.57
N ALA A 25 -0.83 -33.30 30.41
CA ALA A 25 -1.79 -34.27 30.93
C ALA A 25 -1.83 -34.35 32.48
N ARG A 26 -0.74 -33.95 33.18
CA ARG A 26 -0.70 -33.86 34.65
C ARG A 26 -1.30 -32.58 35.20
N LEU A 27 -1.25 -31.50 34.44
CA LEU A 27 -1.99 -30.27 34.71
C LEU A 27 -3.45 -30.56 34.36
N ARG A 28 -4.24 -30.89 35.39
CA ARG A 28 -5.62 -31.37 35.35
C ARG A 28 -6.59 -30.28 34.85
N ILE A 29 -6.33 -29.72 33.68
CA ILE A 29 -7.27 -28.93 32.91
C ILE A 29 -8.17 -29.96 32.24
N GLU A 30 -9.35 -30.17 32.80
CA GLU A 30 -10.41 -30.96 32.18
C GLU A 30 -10.88 -30.23 30.93
N TRP A 31 -10.11 -30.37 29.85
CA TRP A 31 -10.57 -30.06 28.51
C TRP A 31 -11.70 -31.04 28.21
N ALA A 32 -12.93 -30.70 28.60
CA ALA A 32 -14.16 -31.27 28.04
C ALA A 32 -13.96 -31.40 26.54
N PRO A 33 -14.38 -32.51 25.89
CA PRO A 33 -13.78 -33.01 24.66
C PRO A 33 -13.72 -31.92 23.61
N LEU A 34 -12.60 -31.21 23.59
CA LEU A 34 -12.33 -30.19 22.61
C LEU A 34 -12.07 -30.99 21.36
N THR A 35 -13.06 -31.03 20.50
CA THR A 35 -12.89 -31.45 19.11
C THR A 35 -11.65 -30.73 18.57
N SER A 36 -10.86 -31.40 17.73
CA SER A 36 -9.55 -30.89 17.25
C SER A 36 -9.62 -29.39 16.89
N ASN A 37 -10.73 -29.00 16.27
CA ASN A 37 -11.06 -27.63 15.86
C ASN A 37 -10.97 -26.60 16.99
N LEU A 38 -11.43 -26.89 18.21
CA LEU A 38 -11.38 -25.94 19.32
C LEU A 38 -9.95 -25.68 19.82
N ALA A 39 -9.07 -26.68 19.78
CA ALA A 39 -7.67 -26.50 20.19
C ALA A 39 -6.91 -25.61 19.19
N HIS A 40 -7.16 -25.81 17.89
CA HIS A 40 -6.64 -24.91 16.85
C HIS A 40 -7.22 -23.50 16.98
N MET A 41 -8.53 -23.35 17.21
CA MET A 41 -9.15 -22.03 17.42
C MET A 41 -8.53 -21.30 18.62
N ALA A 42 -8.31 -21.98 19.76
CA ALA A 42 -7.67 -21.40 20.93
C ALA A 42 -6.22 -20.97 20.65
N ALA A 43 -5.45 -21.80 19.95
CA ALA A 43 -4.08 -21.47 19.55
C ALA A 43 -4.03 -20.24 18.62
N TRP A 44 -4.93 -20.15 17.65
CA TRP A 44 -5.05 -18.98 16.78
C TRP A 44 -5.50 -17.73 17.54
N ILE A 45 -6.44 -17.84 18.48
CA ILE A 45 -6.85 -16.72 19.34
C ILE A 45 -5.67 -16.20 20.16
N VAL A 46 -4.86 -17.09 20.76
CA VAL A 46 -3.66 -16.68 21.51
C VAL A 46 -2.61 -16.06 20.59
N PHE A 47 -2.37 -16.64 19.41
CA PHE A 47 -1.41 -16.12 18.44
C PHE A 47 -1.78 -14.72 17.95
N PHE A 48 -3.01 -14.54 17.47
CA PHE A 48 -3.49 -13.24 17.01
C PHE A 48 -3.60 -12.24 18.17
N GLY A 49 -4.06 -12.68 19.35
CA GLY A 49 -4.09 -11.85 20.56
C GLY A 49 -2.70 -11.34 20.97
N ALA A 50 -1.68 -12.19 20.90
CA ALA A 50 -0.29 -11.81 21.16
C ALA A 50 0.25 -10.84 20.10
N MET A 51 -0.02 -11.09 18.80
CA MET A 51 0.39 -10.16 17.73
C MET A 51 -0.25 -8.78 17.90
N THR A 52 -1.53 -8.72 18.27
CA THR A 52 -2.25 -7.46 18.52
C THR A 52 -1.66 -6.72 19.73
N ALA A 53 -1.40 -7.43 20.85
CA ALA A 53 -0.80 -6.83 22.04
C ALA A 53 0.62 -6.28 21.78
N MET A 54 1.35 -6.89 20.84
CA MET A 54 2.67 -6.45 20.41
C MET A 54 2.65 -5.35 19.34
N GLY A 55 1.47 -4.89 18.89
CA GLY A 55 1.34 -3.87 17.84
C GLY A 55 1.89 -4.30 16.48
N LYS A 56 1.98 -5.61 16.21
CA LYS A 56 2.50 -6.16 14.94
C LYS A 56 1.40 -6.44 13.91
N THR A 57 0.16 -6.11 14.23
CA THR A 57 -0.98 -6.23 13.34
C THR A 57 -1.16 -4.90 12.61
N ASP A 58 -0.87 -4.89 11.31
CA ASP A 58 -1.17 -3.78 10.38
C ASP A 58 -0.26 -2.53 10.51
N GLY A 59 1.03 -2.69 10.19
CA GLY A 59 1.98 -1.57 10.04
C GLY A 59 2.41 -1.37 8.59
N LYS A 60 2.89 -0.16 8.24
CA LYS A 60 3.36 0.22 6.89
C LYS A 60 4.13 -0.92 6.23
N HIS A 61 3.58 -1.47 5.16
CA HIS A 61 4.32 -2.38 4.29
C HIS A 61 5.06 -1.57 3.23
N THR A 62 6.23 -2.03 2.82
CA THR A 62 7.01 -1.35 1.77
C THR A 62 6.24 -1.22 0.45
N GLY A 63 5.29 -2.12 0.19
CA GLY A 63 4.41 -2.06 -0.96
C GLY A 63 3.27 -1.03 -0.88
N ASP A 64 3.15 -0.30 0.24
CA ASP A 64 2.09 0.69 0.44
C ASP A 64 2.51 2.10 -0.01
N SER A 65 3.82 2.37 -0.20
CA SER A 65 4.27 3.67 -0.67
C SER A 65 4.39 3.73 -2.19
N LEU A 66 3.81 4.77 -2.79
CA LEU A 66 3.95 5.01 -4.23
C LEU A 66 5.41 5.24 -4.66
N PRO A 67 6.24 6.00 -3.92
CA PRO A 67 7.67 6.16 -4.24
C PRO A 67 8.45 4.85 -4.32
N PHE A 68 8.08 3.84 -3.51
CA PHE A 68 8.68 2.51 -3.62
C PHE A 68 8.42 1.87 -4.99
N TRP A 69 7.19 2.00 -5.52
CA TRP A 69 6.84 1.44 -6.83
C TRP A 69 7.44 2.22 -7.99
N GLU A 70 7.55 3.54 -7.87
CA GLU A 70 8.30 4.37 -8.82
C GLU A 70 9.75 3.91 -8.90
N GLN A 71 10.42 3.77 -7.74
CA GLN A 71 11.80 3.33 -7.68
C GLN A 71 11.95 1.89 -8.20
N ALA A 72 11.04 0.98 -7.82
CA ALA A 72 11.07 -0.41 -8.27
C ALA A 72 10.90 -0.52 -9.79
N CYS A 73 10.00 0.29 -10.38
CA CYS A 73 9.82 0.36 -11.83
C CYS A 73 11.08 0.91 -12.52
N ALA A 74 11.68 1.98 -11.97
CA ALA A 74 12.91 2.56 -12.50
C ALA A 74 14.13 1.61 -12.46
N HIS A 75 14.09 0.58 -11.61
CA HIS A 75 15.13 -0.46 -11.51
C HIS A 75 14.71 -1.78 -12.19
N ASP A 76 13.76 -1.74 -13.12
CA ASP A 76 13.30 -2.89 -13.92
C ASP A 76 12.89 -4.11 -13.07
N ARG A 77 12.36 -3.88 -11.87
CA ARG A 77 11.86 -4.98 -11.04
C ARG A 77 10.62 -5.60 -11.67
N ALA A 78 10.57 -6.92 -11.69
CA ALA A 78 9.46 -7.67 -12.27
C ALA A 78 8.10 -7.20 -11.71
N ASN A 79 7.16 -6.89 -12.61
CA ASN A 79 5.81 -6.39 -12.32
C ASN A 79 5.74 -5.05 -11.57
N ALA A 80 6.84 -4.32 -11.40
CA ALA A 80 6.82 -3.05 -10.67
C ALA A 80 6.13 -1.94 -11.46
N CYS A 81 6.43 -1.80 -12.75
CA CYS A 81 5.80 -0.78 -13.59
C CYS A 81 4.29 -1.04 -13.78
N SER A 82 3.88 -2.29 -14.00
CA SER A 82 2.45 -2.62 -14.10
C SER A 82 1.71 -2.32 -12.80
N ARG A 83 2.34 -2.57 -11.64
CA ARG A 83 1.76 -2.23 -10.34
C ARG A 83 1.71 -0.71 -10.10
N LEU A 84 2.75 0.03 -10.49
CA LEU A 84 2.77 1.49 -10.40
C LEU A 84 1.60 2.11 -11.19
N ILE A 85 1.42 1.69 -12.44
CA ILE A 85 0.34 2.17 -13.32
C ILE A 85 -1.03 1.82 -12.75
N GLN A 86 -1.19 0.63 -12.17
CA GLN A 86 -2.44 0.25 -11.51
C GLN A 86 -2.75 1.14 -10.30
N LEU A 87 -1.74 1.45 -9.49
CA LEU A 87 -1.89 2.32 -8.32
C LEU A 87 -2.26 3.74 -8.76
N GLU A 88 -1.50 4.33 -9.68
CA GLU A 88 -1.78 5.67 -10.20
C GLU A 88 -3.15 5.75 -10.87
N THR A 89 -3.57 4.71 -11.61
CA THR A 89 -4.92 4.62 -12.19
C THR A 89 -5.99 4.65 -11.11
N THR A 90 -5.78 3.93 -10.01
CA THR A 90 -6.70 3.93 -8.86
C THR A 90 -6.77 5.32 -8.22
N TYR A 91 -5.62 5.94 -7.93
CA TYR A 91 -5.59 7.27 -7.33
C TYR A 91 -6.14 8.36 -8.26
N CYS A 92 -5.89 8.28 -9.56
CA CYS A 92 -6.50 9.17 -10.55
C CYS A 92 -8.02 8.97 -10.59
N GLY A 93 -8.49 7.71 -10.50
CA GLY A 93 -9.89 7.35 -10.31
C GLY A 93 -10.53 8.05 -9.11
N ASP A 94 -9.79 8.11 -7.99
CA ASP A 94 -10.14 8.78 -6.74
C ASP A 94 -9.93 10.31 -6.78
N ASN A 95 -9.68 10.90 -7.96
CA ASN A 95 -9.46 12.33 -8.19
C ASN A 95 -8.13 12.89 -7.64
N SER A 96 -7.09 12.07 -7.50
CA SER A 96 -5.74 12.61 -7.39
C SER A 96 -5.32 13.20 -8.73
N ALA A 97 -5.23 14.52 -8.79
CA ALA A 97 -4.81 15.23 -9.98
C ALA A 97 -3.32 15.01 -10.27
N TRP A 98 -2.51 14.82 -9.22
CA TRP A 98 -1.11 14.41 -9.36
C TRP A 98 -1.00 13.06 -10.08
N ALA A 99 -1.72 12.03 -9.61
CA ALA A 99 -1.67 10.70 -10.22
C ALA A 99 -2.17 10.71 -11.68
N CYS A 100 -3.22 11.49 -11.98
CA CYS A 100 -3.66 11.68 -13.35
C CYS A 100 -2.59 12.34 -14.24
N ASN A 101 -1.82 13.31 -13.72
CA ASN A 101 -0.70 13.88 -14.48
C ASN A 101 0.38 12.83 -14.78
N GLU A 102 0.75 12.03 -13.77
CA GLU A 102 1.78 11.00 -13.93
C GLU A 102 1.40 9.95 -14.97
N LEU A 103 0.15 9.45 -14.95
CA LEU A 103 -0.36 8.56 -16.00
C LEU A 103 -0.24 9.19 -17.39
N GLY A 104 -0.63 10.46 -17.50
CA GLY A 104 -0.48 11.24 -18.72
C GLY A 104 0.95 11.26 -19.24
N VAL A 105 1.93 11.41 -18.33
CA VAL A 105 3.35 11.38 -18.68
C VAL A 105 3.83 9.97 -19.05
N HIS A 106 3.38 8.93 -18.33
CA HIS A 106 3.76 7.53 -18.62
C HIS A 106 3.28 7.08 -20.00
N PHE A 107 2.00 7.34 -20.33
CA PHE A 107 1.44 7.04 -21.65
C PHE A 107 2.03 7.87 -22.78
N ARG A 108 2.61 9.04 -22.48
CA ARG A 108 3.32 9.82 -23.48
C ARG A 108 4.73 9.28 -23.75
N ARG A 109 5.48 8.99 -22.69
CA ARG A 109 6.89 8.54 -22.81
C ARG A 109 7.03 7.10 -23.26
N GLY A 110 6.08 6.24 -22.94
CA GLY A 110 6.16 4.83 -23.26
C GLY A 110 7.09 4.00 -22.36
N VAL A 111 7.46 4.51 -21.18
CA VAL A 111 8.49 3.89 -20.32
C VAL A 111 7.92 2.75 -19.46
N ALA A 112 6.73 2.94 -18.90
CA ALA A 112 6.06 1.95 -18.05
C ALA A 112 4.91 1.19 -18.75
N VAL A 113 4.43 1.75 -19.86
CA VAL A 113 3.30 1.28 -20.69
C VAL A 113 3.60 1.57 -22.14
N ALA A 114 2.92 0.91 -23.08
CA ALA A 114 3.00 1.30 -24.48
C ALA A 114 2.51 2.76 -24.64
N PRO A 115 3.18 3.58 -25.48
CA PRO A 115 2.71 4.93 -25.75
C PRO A 115 1.26 4.92 -26.28
N ASP A 116 0.44 5.81 -25.73
CA ASP A 116 -0.92 6.06 -26.20
C ASP A 116 -1.26 7.54 -26.01
N SER A 117 -1.26 8.29 -27.11
CA SER A 117 -1.46 9.74 -27.09
C SER A 117 -2.89 10.15 -26.68
N GLU A 118 -3.88 9.31 -26.97
CA GLU A 118 -5.28 9.59 -26.63
C GLU A 118 -5.49 9.38 -25.13
N LEU A 119 -5.02 8.26 -24.57
CA LEU A 119 -5.04 8.04 -23.12
C LEU A 119 -4.21 9.09 -22.38
N ALA A 120 -3.02 9.43 -22.88
CA ALA A 120 -2.20 10.48 -22.29
C ALA A 120 -2.97 11.80 -22.20
N ARG A 121 -3.56 12.25 -23.31
CA ARG A 121 -4.37 13.48 -23.36
C ARG A 121 -5.56 13.41 -22.40
N GLY A 122 -6.26 12.27 -22.34
CA GLY A 122 -7.39 12.07 -21.44
C GLY A 122 -7.03 12.24 -19.95
N TYR A 123 -5.95 11.60 -19.51
CA TYR A 123 -5.50 11.72 -18.11
C TYR A 123 -5.04 13.15 -17.77
N LEU A 124 -4.32 13.80 -18.68
CA LEU A 124 -3.87 15.19 -18.49
C LEU A 124 -5.02 16.18 -18.48
N ALA A 125 -6.02 15.99 -19.34
CA ALA A 125 -7.24 16.79 -19.34
C ALA A 125 -7.94 16.70 -17.98
N ARG A 126 -8.13 15.49 -17.46
CA ARG A 126 -8.71 15.27 -16.14
C ARG A 126 -7.90 15.96 -15.02
N ALA A 127 -6.58 15.81 -15.01
CA ALA A 127 -5.72 16.48 -14.03
C ALA A 127 -5.84 18.02 -14.12
N CYS A 128 -5.90 18.57 -15.33
CA CYS A 128 -6.06 20.00 -15.57
C CYS A 128 -7.43 20.52 -15.12
N GLU A 129 -8.50 19.76 -15.35
CA GLU A 129 -9.86 20.08 -14.85
C GLU A 129 -9.88 20.17 -13.32
N ILE A 130 -9.10 19.33 -12.63
CA ILE A 130 -8.90 19.35 -11.16
C ILE A 130 -7.81 20.37 -10.76
N ARG A 131 -7.53 21.35 -11.63
CA ARG A 131 -6.65 22.50 -11.41
C ARG A 131 -5.20 22.13 -11.09
N PHE A 132 -4.69 21.04 -11.66
CA PHE A 132 -3.28 20.69 -11.55
C PHE A 132 -2.48 21.36 -12.67
N GLN A 133 -1.71 22.40 -12.32
CA GLN A 133 -1.06 23.29 -13.29
C GLN A 133 -0.13 22.54 -14.25
N ALA A 134 0.68 21.60 -13.76
CA ALA A 134 1.62 20.84 -14.59
C ALA A 134 0.89 20.09 -15.73
N ALA A 135 -0.30 19.54 -15.45
CA ALA A 135 -1.10 18.86 -16.46
C ALA A 135 -1.66 19.81 -17.52
N CYS A 136 -2.10 21.01 -17.12
CA CYS A 136 -2.54 22.03 -18.07
C CYS A 136 -1.42 22.45 -19.02
N VAL A 137 -0.19 22.62 -18.51
CA VAL A 137 0.98 22.91 -19.36
C VAL A 137 1.26 21.74 -20.31
N ASN A 138 1.18 20.52 -19.80
CA ASN A 138 1.35 19.30 -20.59
C ASN A 138 0.29 19.09 -21.69
N LEU A 139 -0.89 19.70 -21.61
CA LEU A 139 -1.89 19.67 -22.68
C LEU A 139 -1.60 20.67 -23.80
N LEU A 140 -0.95 21.79 -23.44
CA LEU A 140 -0.58 22.84 -24.40
C LEU A 140 0.68 22.49 -25.17
N ASP A 141 1.54 21.64 -24.59
CA ASP A 141 2.78 21.18 -25.19
C ASP A 141 2.70 19.66 -25.49
N PRO A 142 2.66 19.24 -26.78
CA PRO A 142 2.67 17.83 -27.17
C PRO A 142 3.87 17.04 -26.66
N ASP A 143 5.01 17.69 -26.40
CA ASP A 143 6.22 17.07 -25.87
C ASP A 143 6.41 17.35 -24.37
N GLY A 144 5.46 18.05 -23.74
CA GLY A 144 5.50 18.48 -22.35
C GLY A 144 5.47 17.30 -21.38
N LEU A 145 6.43 17.29 -20.46
CA LEU A 145 6.58 16.24 -19.43
C LEU A 145 6.66 16.86 -18.02
N ASN A 146 5.97 17.99 -17.81
CA ASN A 146 5.96 18.74 -16.57
C ASN A 146 5.41 17.87 -15.44
N ARG A 147 6.14 17.83 -14.32
CA ARG A 147 5.76 17.16 -13.08
C ARG A 147 5.92 18.16 -11.93
N SER A 148 5.13 17.99 -10.88
CA SER A 148 5.24 18.77 -9.64
C SER A 148 4.88 17.89 -8.46
N ASP A 149 5.22 18.30 -7.24
CA ASP A 149 4.88 17.55 -6.04
C ASP A 149 3.35 17.40 -5.88
N PRO A 150 2.88 16.29 -5.26
CA PRO A 150 1.48 16.14 -4.87
C PRO A 150 1.01 17.28 -3.95
N ARG A 151 -0.22 17.75 -4.17
CA ARG A 151 -0.85 18.75 -3.27
C ARG A 151 -1.36 18.07 -1.99
N PRO A 152 -1.70 18.82 -0.93
CA PRO A 152 -2.29 18.23 0.28
C PRO A 152 -3.54 17.36 0.04
N LEU A 153 -4.35 17.68 -0.97
CA LEU A 153 -5.51 16.85 -1.34
C LEU A 153 -5.08 15.53 -2.01
N ASP A 154 -4.04 15.55 -2.84
CA ASP A 154 -3.47 14.35 -3.43
C ASP A 154 -2.86 13.46 -2.33
N LEU A 155 -2.08 14.04 -1.40
CA LEU A 155 -1.46 13.30 -0.29
C LEU A 155 -2.48 12.57 0.60
N ARG A 156 -3.68 13.11 0.79
CA ARG A 156 -4.75 12.42 1.52
C ARG A 156 -5.20 11.12 0.88
N LEU A 157 -5.03 10.99 -0.44
CA LEU A 157 -5.31 9.76 -1.20
C LEU A 157 -4.08 8.86 -1.24
N LEU A 158 -2.91 9.43 -1.56
CA LEU A 158 -1.66 8.69 -1.78
C LEU A 158 -1.08 8.05 -0.51
N LEU A 159 -1.44 8.56 0.68
CA LEU A 159 -0.88 8.10 1.97
C LEU A 159 -1.84 7.20 2.77
N ARG A 160 -2.96 6.77 2.17
CA ARG A 160 -3.94 5.90 2.84
C ARG A 160 -3.32 4.52 3.10
N GLU A 161 -3.34 4.11 4.36
CA GLU A 161 -3.00 2.74 4.78
C GLU A 161 -4.27 2.07 5.29
N ALA A 162 -4.44 0.77 5.00
CA ALA A 162 -5.57 -0.03 5.48
C ALA A 162 -6.97 0.62 5.30
N GLY A 163 -7.14 1.43 4.25
CA GLY A 163 -8.40 2.12 3.96
C GLY A 163 -8.69 3.38 4.78
N GLN A 164 -7.78 3.81 5.67
CA GLN A 164 -7.94 5.01 6.49
C GLN A 164 -8.30 6.25 5.65
N ASN A 165 -9.12 7.12 6.23
CA ASN A 165 -9.48 8.42 5.68
C ASN A 165 -8.62 9.50 6.36
N LEU A 166 -7.92 10.31 5.57
CA LEU A 166 -6.98 11.34 6.05
C LEU A 166 -7.55 12.77 5.96
N MET A 167 -8.85 12.95 5.77
CA MET A 167 -9.46 14.28 5.63
C MET A 167 -9.20 15.19 6.84
N GLU A 168 -9.29 14.65 8.05
CA GLU A 168 -9.07 15.39 9.30
C GLU A 168 -7.58 15.59 9.65
N MET A 169 -6.66 14.98 8.90
CA MET A 169 -5.23 15.16 9.14
C MET A 169 -4.80 16.57 8.75
N SER A 170 -4.07 17.24 9.63
CA SER A 170 -3.49 18.55 9.34
C SER A 170 -2.45 18.46 8.22
N GLU A 171 -2.24 19.56 7.47
CA GLU A 171 -1.24 19.56 6.40
C GLU A 171 0.18 19.22 6.89
N PRO A 172 0.68 19.75 8.03
CA PRO A 172 1.96 19.32 8.57
C PRO A 172 2.00 17.82 8.89
N GLY A 173 0.89 17.25 9.38
CA GLY A 173 0.77 15.82 9.61
C GLY A 173 0.85 15.02 8.31
N LEU A 174 0.25 15.51 7.22
CA LEU A 174 0.34 14.89 5.90
C LEU A 174 1.76 14.93 5.35
N TYR A 175 2.50 16.03 5.49
CA TYR A 175 3.88 16.10 5.05
C TYR A 175 4.81 15.22 5.89
N ALA A 176 4.64 15.19 7.21
CA ALA A 176 5.38 14.27 8.07
C ALA A 176 5.11 12.81 7.66
N ARG A 177 3.84 12.45 7.43
CA ARG A 177 3.46 11.13 6.91
C ARG A 177 4.04 10.87 5.52
N ALA A 178 4.01 11.85 4.61
CA ALA A 178 4.61 11.72 3.28
C ALA A 178 6.12 11.46 3.35
N CYS A 179 6.83 12.15 4.24
CA CYS A 179 8.24 11.89 4.50
C CYS A 179 8.46 10.46 5.00
N HIS A 180 7.61 9.97 5.92
CA HIS A 180 7.62 8.57 6.33
C HIS A 180 7.30 7.60 5.19
N HIS A 181 6.61 8.02 4.13
CA HIS A 181 6.34 7.25 2.90
C HIS A 181 7.38 7.50 1.79
N ASP A 182 8.56 8.02 2.14
CA ASP A 182 9.70 8.20 1.25
C ASP A 182 9.49 9.28 0.16
N TRP A 183 8.54 10.20 0.38
CA TRP A 183 8.40 11.41 -0.43
C TRP A 183 9.44 12.45 -0.02
N ALA A 184 10.56 12.52 -0.75
CA ALA A 184 11.71 13.37 -0.40
C ALA A 184 11.34 14.86 -0.19
N PHE A 185 10.45 15.41 -1.02
CA PHE A 185 10.04 16.82 -0.95
C PHE A 185 9.33 17.18 0.37
N ALA A 186 8.76 16.19 1.06
CA ALA A 186 7.99 16.40 2.28
C ALA A 186 8.86 16.39 3.54
N CYS A 187 10.07 15.85 3.48
CA CYS A 187 10.98 15.77 4.63
C CYS A 187 11.62 17.10 5.03
N SER A 188 11.49 18.12 4.18
CA SER A 188 12.03 19.47 4.42
C SER A 188 10.97 20.49 4.85
N ARG A 189 9.74 20.05 5.14
CA ARG A 189 8.59 20.91 5.45
C ARG A 189 8.13 20.78 6.89
#